data_AF-A0A078LUQ4-F1
#
_entry.id   AF-A0A078LUQ4-F1
#
_cell.length_a   1.000
_cell.length_b   1.000
_cell.length_c   1.000
_cell.angle_alpha   90.00
_cell.angle_beta   90.00
_cell.angle_gamma   90.00
#
_symmetry.space_group_name_H-M   'P 1'
#
loop_
_entity.id
_entity.type
_entity.pdbx_description
1 polymer ?
#
loop_
_entity_poly.entity_id
_entity_poly.type
_entity_poly.pdbx_seq_one_letter_code
_entity_poly.pdbx_strand_id
1 'polypeptide(L)'
;MLIRLDARLINQHNHQMLASRRFESRQPSADPSVEKIVEAFGQASERLSRKVLDWSIGQSRALPNLEADHRITGAVKPRHPPHKAHELSRN
;
A
#
# COMPACT_ATOMS: atom_id res chain seq x y z
N MET A 1 -9.23 28.14 5.83
CA MET A 1 -8.14 27.15 5.90
C MET A 1 -8.19 26.22 4.71
N LEU A 2 -7.05 25.97 4.05
CA LEU A 2 -6.87 24.94 3.02
C LEU A 2 -5.73 24.02 3.46
N ILE A 3 -6.01 22.72 3.54
CA ILE A 3 -4.99 21.69 3.74
C ILE A 3 -4.94 20.82 2.48
N ARG A 4 -3.73 20.57 1.98
CA ARG A 4 -3.47 19.71 0.84
C ARG A 4 -2.51 18.59 1.26
N LEU A 5 -2.79 17.37 0.81
CA LEU A 5 -1.96 16.19 1.01
C LEU A 5 -1.84 15.43 -0.31
N ASP A 6 -0.60 15.13 -0.72
CA ASP A 6 -0.31 14.24 -1.82
C ASP A 6 0.05 12.85 -1.26
N ALA A 7 -0.82 11.87 -1.46
CA ALA A 7 -0.62 10.50 -0.97
C ALA A 7 -0.24 9.56 -2.12
N ARG A 8 0.59 8.56 -1.79
CA ARG A 8 1.02 7.50 -2.71
C ARG A 8 0.89 6.17 -2.01
N LEU A 9 0.32 5.19 -2.69
CA LEU A 9 0.28 3.79 -2.25
C LEU A 9 1.39 3.05 -2.98
N ILE A 10 2.30 2.43 -2.22
CA ILE A 10 3.49 1.75 -2.73
C ILE A 10 3.44 0.28 -2.34
N ASN A 11 3.68 -0.62 -3.30
CA ASN A 11 3.95 -2.02 -3.01
C ASN A 11 5.30 -2.12 -2.30
N GLN A 12 5.29 -2.63 -1.07
CA GLN A 12 6.49 -2.72 -0.24
C GLN A 12 7.53 -3.69 -0.78
N HIS A 13 7.13 -4.74 -1.52
CA HIS A 13 8.06 -5.74 -2.02
C HIS A 13 8.96 -5.18 -3.13
N ASN A 14 8.37 -4.50 -4.11
CA ASN A 14 9.06 -4.07 -5.33
C ASN A 14 9.14 -2.55 -5.48
N HIS A 15 8.75 -1.79 -4.44
CA HIS A 15 8.66 -0.33 -4.41
C HIS A 15 7.84 0.29 -5.55
N GLN A 16 6.95 -0.50 -6.17
CA GLN A 16 6.11 -0.04 -7.26
C GLN A 16 5.02 0.89 -6.75
N MET A 17 4.83 2.04 -7.40
CA MET A 17 3.69 2.91 -7.13
C MET A 17 2.41 2.28 -7.68
N LEU A 18 1.49 1.95 -6.79
CA LEU A 18 0.22 1.33 -7.11
C LEU A 18 -0.86 2.37 -7.41
N ALA A 19 -0.86 3.46 -6.65
CA ALA A 19 -1.80 4.55 -6.84
C ALA A 19 -1.21 5.84 -6.27
N SER A 20 -1.70 6.98 -6.79
CA SER A 20 -1.44 8.29 -6.19
C SER A 20 -2.71 9.10 -6.19
N ARG A 21 -2.89 9.93 -5.16
CA ARG A 21 -4.05 10.81 -5.06
C ARG A 21 -3.71 12.06 -4.26
N ARG A 22 -4.23 13.18 -4.76
CA ARG A 22 -4.21 14.45 -4.06
C ARG A 22 -5.51 14.67 -3.31
N PHE A 23 -5.39 15.05 -2.05
CA PHE A 23 -6.51 15.40 -1.19
C PHE A 23 -6.46 16.87 -0.83
N GLU A 24 -7.62 17.50 -0.84
CA GLU A 24 -7.79 18.87 -0.38
C GLU A 24 -8.98 18.95 0.57
N SER A 25 -8.81 19.75 1.62
CA SER A 25 -9.85 20.09 2.59
C SER A 25 -9.86 21.58 2.80
N ARG A 26 -10.99 22.23 2.52
CA ARG A 26 -11.20 23.66 2.80
C ARG A 26 -12.19 23.79 3.95
N GLN A 27 -11.78 24.52 4.98
CA GLN A 27 -12.61 24.85 6.13
C GLN A 27 -12.45 26.35 6.42
N PRO A 28 -13.49 27.18 6.25
CA PRO A 28 -13.45 28.57 6.69
C PRO A 28 -13.32 28.63 8.22
N SER A 29 -12.58 29.62 8.71
CA SER A 29 -12.63 29.99 10.13
C SER A 29 -13.83 30.91 10.34
N ALA A 30 -14.50 30.79 11.49
CA ALA A 30 -15.62 31.67 11.81
C ALA A 30 -15.17 33.13 11.99
N ASP A 31 -13.99 33.31 12.57
CA ASP A 31 -13.35 34.61 12.81
C ASP A 31 -11.80 34.47 12.83
N PRO A 32 -11.03 35.58 12.91
CA PRO A 32 -9.57 35.53 12.84
C PRO A 32 -8.90 35.22 14.19
N SER A 33 -9.65 34.90 15.25
CA SER A 33 -9.05 34.50 16.52
C SER A 33 -8.26 33.19 16.35
N VAL A 34 -7.17 33.07 17.11
CA VAL A 34 -6.32 31.87 17.09
C VAL A 34 -7.14 30.63 17.43
N GLU A 35 -8.06 30.73 18.39
CA GLU A 35 -8.95 29.62 18.78
C GLU A 35 -9.78 29.11 17.60
N LYS A 36 -10.45 30.00 16.85
CA LYS A 36 -11.24 29.59 15.69
C LYS A 36 -10.41 29.08 14.53
N ILE A 37 -9.21 29.60 14.34
CA ILE A 37 -8.28 29.08 13.33
C ILE A 37 -7.85 27.64 13.67
N VAL A 38 -7.52 27.37 14.93
CA VAL A 38 -7.14 26.04 15.40
C VAL A 38 -8.34 25.07 15.30
N GLU A 39 -9.54 25.52 15.66
CA GLU A 39 -10.77 24.75 15.48
C GLU A 39 -11.00 24.38 14.00
N ALA A 40 -10.90 25.36 13.10
CA ALA A 40 -11.03 25.14 11.66
C ALA A 40 -9.94 24.21 11.10
N PHE A 41 -8.72 24.26 11.65
CA PHE A 41 -7.64 23.34 11.30
C PHE A 41 -7.94 21.91 11.74
N GLY A 42 -8.43 21.71 12.96
CA GLY A 42 -8.83 20.40 13.47
C GLY A 42 -9.92 19.77 12.60
N GLN A 43 -10.97 20.54 12.28
CA GLN A 43 -12.05 20.09 11.40
C GLN A 43 -11.55 19.78 9.97
N ALA A 44 -10.66 20.60 9.42
CA ALA A 44 -10.08 20.35 8.10
C ALA A 44 -9.24 19.07 8.07
N SER A 45 -8.48 18.82 9.13
CA SER A 45 -7.60 17.66 9.30
C SER A 45 -8.41 16.38 9.44
N GLU A 46 -9.44 16.37 10.30
CA GLU A 46 -10.36 15.23 10.46
C GLU A 46 -10.99 14.81 9.12
N ARG A 47 -11.51 15.80 8.36
CA ARG A 47 -12.06 15.55 7.02
C ARG A 47 -11.03 14.99 6.04
N LEU A 48 -9.79 15.45 6.14
CA LEU A 48 -8.71 14.96 5.28
C LEU A 48 -8.35 13.52 5.62
N SER A 49 -8.20 13.20 6.91
CA SER A 49 -7.91 11.85 7.42
C SER A 49 -8.94 10.84 6.96
N ARG A 50 -10.24 11.18 7.06
CA ARG A 50 -11.31 10.31 6.57
C ARG A 50 -11.23 10.05 5.06
N LYS A 51 -10.97 11.08 4.25
CA LYS A 51 -10.79 10.93 2.79
C LYS A 51 -9.62 10.00 2.44
N VAL A 52 -8.52 10.09 3.19
CA VAL A 52 -7.36 9.23 2.99
C VAL A 52 -7.70 7.78 3.38
N LEU A 53 -8.35 7.57 4.52
CA LEU A 53 -8.75 6.24 4.98
C LEU A 53 -9.70 5.56 3.99
N ASP A 54 -10.76 6.26 3.57
CA ASP A 54 -11.74 5.75 2.62
C ASP A 54 -11.08 5.37 1.28
N TRP A 55 -10.15 6.21 0.81
CA TRP A 55 -9.37 5.90 -0.39
C TRP A 55 -8.46 4.69 -0.21
N SER A 56 -7.71 4.60 0.90
CA SER A 56 -6.80 3.49 1.18
C SER A 56 -7.53 2.15 1.24
N ILE A 57 -8.69 2.10 1.90
CA ILE A 57 -9.56 0.90 1.93
C ILE A 57 -10.12 0.60 0.54
N GLY A 58 -10.49 1.63 -0.22
CA GLY A 58 -10.91 1.46 -1.62
C GLY A 58 -9.81 0.85 -2.49
N GLN A 59 -8.56 1.30 -2.33
CA GLN A 59 -7.43 0.76 -3.08
C GLN A 59 -7.11 -0.69 -2.70
N SER A 60 -7.16 -1.06 -1.42
CA SER A 60 -6.90 -2.45 -1.01
C SER A 60 -7.92 -3.44 -1.58
N ARG A 61 -9.19 -3.02 -1.71
CA ARG A 61 -10.23 -3.83 -2.36
C ARG A 61 -10.06 -3.92 -3.88
N ALA A 62 -9.62 -2.83 -4.51
CA ALA A 62 -9.46 -2.76 -5.97
C ALA A 62 -8.18 -3.45 -6.47
N LEU A 63 -7.17 -3.62 -5.61
CA LEU A 63 -5.88 -4.22 -5.93
C LEU A 63 -5.72 -5.57 -5.20
N PRO A 64 -6.28 -6.66 -5.74
CA PRO A 64 -6.18 -8.00 -5.13
C PRO A 64 -4.73 -8.52 -5.03
N ASN A 65 -3.79 -7.88 -5.72
CA ASN A 65 -2.38 -8.31 -5.79
C ASN A 65 -1.50 -7.77 -4.64
N LEU A 66 -2.03 -6.99 -3.70
CA LEU A 66 -1.27 -6.58 -2.50
C LEU A 66 -0.97 -7.78 -1.59
N GLU A 67 -1.80 -8.83 -1.68
CA GLU A 67 -1.69 -10.06 -0.90
C GLU A 67 -1.26 -11.29 -1.72
N ALA A 68 -1.26 -11.23 -3.06
CA ALA A 68 -0.95 -12.44 -3.85
C ALA A 68 0.56 -12.72 -3.97
N ASP A 69 1.40 -11.72 -3.73
CA ASP A 69 2.87 -11.83 -3.90
C ASP A 69 3.56 -12.56 -2.73
N HIS A 70 2.82 -12.86 -1.64
CA HIS A 70 3.34 -13.64 -0.50
C HIS A 70 2.94 -15.11 -0.51
N ARG A 71 2.14 -15.56 -1.51
CA ARG A 71 1.87 -16.98 -1.72
C ARG A 71 2.45 -17.43 -3.07
N ILE A 72 3.52 -18.22 -2.94
CA ILE A 72 4.00 -19.22 -3.92
C ILE A 72 5.13 -18.72 -4.85
N THR A 73 6.35 -18.68 -4.31
CA THR A 73 7.54 -19.15 -5.05
C THR A 73 8.29 -20.14 -4.17
N GLY A 74 7.63 -21.27 -3.93
CA GLY A 74 8.17 -22.43 -3.23
C GLY A 74 8.22 -23.66 -4.11
N ALA A 75 8.54 -23.52 -5.40
CA ALA A 75 8.90 -24.66 -6.24
C ALA A 75 10.43 -24.81 -6.24
N VAL A 76 10.97 -25.40 -5.16
CA VAL A 76 12.35 -25.91 -5.17
C VAL A 76 12.38 -27.06 -6.17
N LYS A 77 12.89 -26.78 -7.37
CA LYS A 77 13.25 -27.81 -8.36
C LYS A 77 14.33 -28.70 -7.74
N PRO A 78 14.12 -30.03 -7.55
CA PRO A 78 15.17 -30.89 -7.03
C PRO A 78 16.32 -30.93 -8.04
N ARG A 79 17.49 -30.42 -7.64
CA ARG A 79 18.75 -30.61 -8.37
C ARG A 79 19.27 -32.01 -8.07
N HIS A 80 18.98 -32.97 -8.94
CA HIS A 80 19.78 -34.19 -9.03
C HIS A 80 19.80 -34.74 -10.47
N PRO A 81 20.94 -34.70 -11.17
CA PRO A 81 21.21 -35.60 -12.30
C PRO A 81 21.68 -36.98 -11.77
N PRO A 82 21.58 -38.05 -12.59
CA PRO A 82 21.55 -39.43 -12.11
C PRO A 82 22.95 -39.95 -11.76
N HIS A 83 23.14 -40.40 -10.52
CA HIS A 83 24.23 -41.32 -10.19
C HIS A 83 23.82 -42.74 -10.66
N LYS A 84 24.17 -43.10 -11.90
CA LYS A 84 24.33 -44.52 -12.24
C LYS A 84 25.71 -44.97 -11.74
N ALA A 85 25.77 -45.38 -10.48
CA ALA A 85 26.87 -46.19 -9.99
C ALA A 85 26.61 -47.64 -10.39
N HIS A 86 27.49 -48.16 -11.25
CA HIS A 86 27.91 -49.55 -11.39
C HIS A 86 27.05 -50.62 -10.71
N GLU A 87 26.31 -51.39 -11.52
CA GLU A 87 26.04 -52.79 -11.18
C GLU A 87 26.65 -53.68 -12.28
N LEU A 88 27.76 -54.30 -11.89
CA LEU A 88 28.26 -55.53 -12.47
C LEU A 88 27.15 -56.60 -12.37
N SER A 89 26.63 -57.04 -13.50
CA SER A 89 26.02 -58.37 -13.63
C SER A 89 26.48 -58.89 -14.98
N ARG A 90 27.50 -59.77 -14.99
CA ARG A 90 27.29 -61.19 -15.30
C ARG A 90 26.28 -61.36 -16.45
N ASN A 91 26.77 -61.44 -17.67
CA ASN A 91 26.73 -62.68 -18.48
C ASN A 91 27.52 -62.48 -19.77
#